data_AF-A0AAD4JAM9-F1
#
_entry.id   AF-A0AAD4JAM9-F1
#
_cell.length_a   1.000
_cell.length_b   1.000
_cell.length_c   1.000
_cell.angle_alpha   90.00
_cell.angle_beta   90.00
_cell.angle_gamma   90.00
#
_symmetry.space_group_name_H-M   'P 1'
#
loop_
_entity.id
_entity.type
_entity.pdbx_description
1 polymer ?
#
loop_
_entity_poly.entity_id
_entity_poly.type
_entity_poly.pdbx_seq_one_letter_code
_entity_poly.pdbx_strand_id
1 'polypeptide(L)'
;MKNIIRNFTKWLRYYFIFPKAVFFIWGLIGVHSWTEYAVVALLITHLADGILQLPKAVAVVNLLDGASALLIPIITYFSDTYLGPFLVVVCTTFAYISGLLLFYLGEGSLKRIKKQLLYATVILVGLGRGGRDIQLKEFLADQCRTKNGSTEEEEQVESRRKIWWRSAYILGIVASVYLLKEALWMERCKILTIAMGIAFAVFLVGFAFYERKKPVKRTLNDMLRVLYTTVTKRHHTQHYHYDRIMTLRYKQSSLFLAFVYIIHPSRGYFWDKII
;
A
#
# COMPACT_ATOMS: atom_id res chain seq x y z
N MET A 1 -1.14 -0.18 47.29
CA MET A 1 -0.30 0.71 46.45
C MET A 1 0.93 0.02 45.82
N LYS A 2 1.80 -0.66 46.59
CA LYS A 2 2.99 -1.37 46.06
C LYS A 2 2.67 -2.40 44.96
N ASN A 3 1.57 -3.15 45.07
CA ASN A 3 1.15 -4.11 44.03
C ASN A 3 0.70 -3.42 42.72
N ILE A 4 0.07 -2.25 42.81
CA ILE A 4 -0.36 -1.48 41.63
C ILE A 4 0.86 -0.92 40.90
N ILE A 5 1.82 -0.35 41.63
CA ILE A 5 3.07 0.16 41.06
C ILE A 5 3.89 -0.97 40.44
N ARG A 6 3.94 -2.14 41.09
CA ARG A 6 4.63 -3.34 40.57
C ARG A 6 3.95 -3.89 39.30
N ASN A 7 2.63 -3.94 39.27
CA ASN A 7 1.88 -4.39 38.10
C ASN A 7 2.00 -3.38 36.95
N PHE A 8 1.97 -2.08 37.26
CA PHE A 8 2.18 -1.02 36.28
C PHE A 8 3.60 -1.02 35.73
N THR A 9 4.62 -1.24 36.56
CA THR A 9 6.01 -1.37 36.08
C THR A 9 6.24 -2.66 35.30
N LYS A 10 5.60 -3.77 35.65
CA LYS A 10 5.61 -5.00 34.81
C LYS A 10 4.91 -4.76 33.48
N TRP A 11 3.76 -4.10 33.47
CA TRP A 11 3.02 -3.71 32.27
C TRP A 11 3.84 -2.77 31.38
N LEU A 12 4.42 -1.72 31.97
CA LEU A 12 5.35 -0.81 31.27
C LEU A 12 6.53 -1.59 30.69
N ARG A 13 7.17 -2.44 31.49
CA ARG A 13 8.30 -3.25 31.03
C ARG A 13 7.88 -4.24 29.95
N TYR A 14 6.63 -4.71 29.92
CA TYR A 14 6.12 -5.65 28.92
C TYR A 14 5.81 -4.98 27.57
N TYR A 15 5.31 -3.74 27.57
CA TYR A 15 4.98 -2.99 26.34
C TYR A 15 6.13 -2.09 25.85
N PHE A 16 6.95 -1.58 26.76
CA PHE A 16 8.10 -0.72 26.52
C PHE A 16 9.42 -1.44 26.80
N ILE A 17 9.57 -2.72 26.41
CA ILE A 17 10.93 -3.26 26.21
C ILE A 17 11.50 -2.43 25.06
N PHE A 18 12.20 -1.33 25.33
CA PHE A 18 12.77 -0.42 24.33
C PHE A 18 13.85 -1.16 23.53
N PRO A 19 13.60 -1.68 22.32
CA PRO A 19 14.70 -2.03 21.44
C PRO A 19 15.22 -0.68 20.96
N LYS A 20 16.50 -0.39 21.16
CA LYS A 20 17.11 0.90 20.74
C LYS A 20 16.74 1.27 19.29
N ALA A 21 16.56 0.26 18.43
CA ALA A 21 16.03 0.34 17.07
C ALA A 21 14.62 0.97 16.93
N VAL A 22 13.65 0.59 17.75
CA VAL A 22 12.25 1.04 17.60
C VAL A 22 12.11 2.54 17.81
N PHE A 23 12.96 3.14 18.64
CA PHE A 23 12.94 4.59 18.88
C PHE A 23 13.25 5.39 17.60
N PHE A 24 14.25 4.95 16.83
CA PHE A 24 14.60 5.59 15.56
C PHE A 24 13.47 5.46 14.52
N ILE A 25 12.82 4.29 14.45
CA ILE A 25 11.68 4.04 13.57
C ILE A 25 10.46 4.88 14.01
N TRP A 26 10.22 4.97 15.31
CA TRP A 26 9.12 5.72 15.89
C TRP A 26 9.19 7.21 15.53
N GLY A 27 10.40 7.80 15.63
CA GLY A 27 10.63 9.19 15.21
C GLY A 27 10.30 9.41 13.73
N LEU A 28 10.73 8.49 12.86
CA LEU A 28 10.43 8.57 11.43
C LEU A 28 8.92 8.47 11.14
N ILE A 29 8.21 7.54 11.80
CA ILE A 29 6.74 7.41 11.68
C ILE A 29 6.05 8.71 12.11
N GLY A 30 6.49 9.29 13.23
CA GLY A 30 5.91 10.51 13.78
C GLY A 30 6.05 11.69 12.82
N VAL A 31 7.23 11.91 12.26
CA VAL A 31 7.47 12.99 11.29
C VAL A 31 6.75 12.73 9.96
N HIS A 32 6.64 11.47 9.52
CA HIS A 32 5.85 11.16 8.33
C HIS A 32 4.36 11.42 8.53
N SER A 33 3.81 11.09 9.69
CA SER A 33 2.44 11.46 10.04
C SER A 33 2.29 12.99 10.10
N TRP A 34 3.22 13.69 10.76
CA TRP A 34 3.22 15.15 10.81
C TRP A 34 3.14 15.78 9.41
N THR A 35 3.98 15.34 8.48
CA THR A 35 4.00 15.87 7.12
C THR A 35 2.74 15.54 6.33
N GLU A 36 2.19 14.33 6.45
CA GLU A 36 0.94 13.97 5.76
C GLU A 36 -0.22 14.88 6.15
N TYR A 37 -0.42 15.11 7.45
CA TYR A 37 -1.53 15.94 7.91
C TYR A 37 -1.29 17.43 7.68
N ALA A 38 -0.04 17.87 7.68
CA ALA A 38 0.27 19.28 7.44
C ALA A 38 0.28 19.68 5.96
N VAL A 39 0.59 18.74 5.04
CA VAL A 39 0.67 19.00 3.58
C VAL A 39 -0.42 18.27 2.82
N VAL A 40 -0.47 16.93 2.89
CA VAL A 40 -1.34 16.12 2.03
C VAL A 40 -2.82 16.40 2.34
N ALA A 41 -3.18 16.46 3.63
CA ALA A 41 -4.56 16.75 4.04
C ALA A 41 -5.05 18.14 3.63
N LEU A 42 -4.14 19.10 3.44
CA LEU A 42 -4.45 20.48 3.07
C LEU A 42 -4.15 20.80 1.61
N LEU A 43 -3.71 19.79 0.84
CA LEU A 43 -3.30 19.95 -0.54
C LEU A 43 -4.46 20.36 -1.44
N ILE A 44 -5.68 19.84 -1.21
CA ILE A 44 -6.87 20.25 -1.96
C ILE A 44 -7.12 21.74 -1.77
N THR A 45 -7.12 22.22 -0.53
CA THR A 45 -7.35 23.63 -0.18
C THR A 45 -6.32 24.53 -0.85
N HIS A 46 -5.03 24.21 -0.72
CA HIS A 46 -3.97 25.00 -1.35
C HIS A 46 -4.09 25.03 -2.88
N LEU A 47 -4.33 23.87 -3.51
CA LEU A 47 -4.46 23.81 -4.97
C LEU A 47 -5.71 24.53 -5.46
N ALA A 48 -6.82 24.47 -4.73
CA ALA A 48 -8.09 25.09 -5.08
C ALA A 48 -8.06 26.62 -4.93
N ASP A 49 -7.40 27.13 -3.88
CA ASP A 49 -7.31 28.56 -3.62
C ASP A 49 -6.34 29.27 -4.56
N GLY A 50 -5.25 28.61 -4.96
CA GLY A 50 -4.17 29.26 -5.71
C GLY A 50 -4.07 28.90 -7.20
N ILE A 51 -4.08 27.61 -7.53
CA ILE A 51 -3.43 27.12 -8.77
C ILE A 51 -4.43 26.49 -9.75
N LEU A 52 -5.44 25.79 -9.24
CA LEU A 52 -6.36 24.96 -10.01
C LEU A 52 -7.80 25.21 -9.59
N GLN A 53 -8.74 25.01 -10.52
CA GLN A 53 -10.15 24.89 -10.17
C GLN A 53 -10.37 23.67 -9.27
N LEU A 54 -11.32 23.77 -8.35
CA LEU A 54 -11.64 22.73 -7.36
C LEU A 54 -11.73 21.30 -7.95
N PRO A 55 -12.40 21.04 -9.10
CA PRO A 55 -12.47 19.68 -9.66
C PRO A 55 -11.10 19.11 -10.04
N LYS A 56 -10.18 19.96 -10.52
CA LYS A 56 -8.83 19.54 -10.90
C LYS A 56 -7.95 19.32 -9.68
N ALA A 57 -8.10 20.14 -8.63
CA ALA A 57 -7.42 19.94 -7.35
C ALA A 57 -7.81 18.59 -6.71
N VAL A 58 -9.10 18.27 -6.70
CA VAL A 58 -9.61 16.98 -6.23
C VAL A 58 -9.06 15.82 -7.07
N ALA A 59 -9.02 15.96 -8.41
CA ALA A 59 -8.45 14.94 -9.28
C ALA A 59 -6.97 14.65 -8.98
N VAL A 60 -6.18 15.68 -8.65
CA VAL A 60 -4.76 15.52 -8.28
C VAL A 60 -4.60 14.74 -6.97
N VAL A 61 -5.43 15.01 -5.96
CA VAL A 61 -5.36 14.28 -4.68
C VAL A 61 -5.88 12.84 -4.82
N ASN A 62 -6.93 12.63 -5.62
CA ASN A 62 -7.38 11.27 -5.95
C ASN A 62 -6.30 10.47 -6.70
N LEU A 63 -5.54 11.13 -7.59
CA LEU A 63 -4.40 10.51 -8.25
C LEU A 63 -3.30 10.15 -7.25
N LEU A 64 -3.04 10.98 -6.24
CA LEU A 64 -2.10 10.68 -5.16
C LEU A 64 -2.52 9.44 -4.36
N ASP A 65 -3.78 9.38 -3.93
CA ASP A 65 -4.32 8.24 -3.18
C ASP A 65 -4.29 6.96 -4.03
N GLY A 66 -4.71 7.06 -5.29
CA GLY A 66 -4.66 5.95 -6.25
C GLY A 66 -3.24 5.49 -6.54
N ALA A 67 -2.30 6.40 -6.76
CA ALA A 67 -0.89 6.08 -6.99
C ALA A 67 -0.28 5.38 -5.78
N SER A 68 -0.55 5.87 -4.56
CA SER A 68 -0.07 5.24 -3.32
C SER A 68 -0.56 3.80 -3.20
N ALA A 69 -1.84 3.56 -3.49
CA ALA A 69 -2.45 2.23 -3.45
C ALA A 69 -1.88 1.27 -4.52
N LEU A 70 -1.60 1.77 -5.72
CA LEU A 70 -1.04 0.97 -6.82
C LEU A 70 0.45 0.66 -6.64
N LEU A 71 1.18 1.53 -5.95
CA LEU A 71 2.61 1.34 -5.70
C LEU A 71 2.87 0.32 -4.60
N ILE A 72 1.97 0.17 -3.63
CA ILE A 72 2.04 -0.82 -2.55
C ILE A 72 2.49 -2.24 -3.02
N PRO A 73 1.80 -2.93 -3.95
CA PRO A 73 2.21 -4.27 -4.36
C PRO A 73 3.58 -4.29 -5.03
N ILE A 74 3.94 -3.22 -5.76
CA ILE A 74 5.23 -3.07 -6.42
C ILE A 74 6.33 -2.92 -5.36
N ILE A 75 6.13 -2.05 -4.37
CA ILE A 75 7.09 -1.81 -3.30
C ILE A 75 7.30 -3.10 -2.47
N THR A 76 6.22 -3.83 -2.14
CA THR A 76 6.30 -5.12 -1.44
C THR A 76 7.07 -6.16 -2.26
N TYR A 77 6.84 -6.22 -3.58
CA TYR A 77 7.62 -7.07 -4.48
C TYR A 77 9.12 -6.80 -4.44
N PHE A 78 9.49 -5.53 -4.52
CA PHE A 78 10.88 -5.13 -4.45
C PHE A 78 11.51 -5.42 -3.08
N SER A 79 10.74 -5.27 -2.01
CA SER A 79 11.14 -5.59 -0.63
C SER A 79 11.46 -7.07 -0.48
N ASP A 80 10.55 -7.94 -0.91
CA ASP A 80 10.68 -9.37 -0.72
C ASP A 80 11.75 -9.99 -1.64
N THR A 81 11.87 -9.49 -2.87
CA THR A 81 12.67 -10.16 -3.91
C THR A 81 14.10 -9.64 -4.00
N TYR A 82 14.32 -8.33 -3.88
CA TYR A 82 15.60 -7.71 -4.27
C TYR A 82 16.30 -7.00 -3.10
N LEU A 83 15.62 -6.04 -2.47
CA LEU A 83 16.26 -5.03 -1.62
C LEU A 83 16.19 -5.36 -0.13
N GLY A 84 15.19 -6.14 0.30
CA GLY A 84 14.86 -6.31 1.71
C GLY A 84 14.14 -5.10 2.31
N PRO A 85 13.46 -5.27 3.46
CA PRO A 85 12.57 -4.27 4.03
C PRO A 85 13.27 -2.95 4.40
N PHE A 86 14.50 -3.04 4.94
CA PHE A 86 15.25 -1.85 5.33
C PHE A 86 15.57 -0.94 4.13
N LEU A 87 16.13 -1.48 3.04
CA LEU A 87 16.51 -0.67 1.89
C LEU A 87 15.28 -0.09 1.19
N VAL A 88 14.17 -0.81 1.16
CA VAL A 88 12.93 -0.28 0.58
C VAL A 88 12.38 0.88 1.40
N VAL A 89 12.41 0.81 2.74
CA VAL A 89 12.09 1.96 3.60
C VAL A 89 13.00 3.14 3.29
N VAL A 90 14.30 2.91 3.11
CA VAL A 90 15.27 3.97 2.78
C VAL A 90 14.93 4.62 1.43
N CYS A 91 14.72 3.82 0.38
CA CYS A 91 14.41 4.33 -0.96
C CYS A 91 13.07 5.08 -1.01
N THR A 92 12.03 4.54 -0.37
CA THR A 92 10.70 5.17 -0.35
C THR A 92 10.69 6.46 0.47
N THR A 93 11.39 6.49 1.60
CA THR A 93 11.54 7.72 2.41
C THR A 93 12.35 8.79 1.66
N PHE A 94 13.42 8.39 0.95
CA PHE A 94 14.18 9.30 0.10
C PHE A 94 13.32 9.86 -1.05
N ALA A 95 12.49 9.03 -1.67
CA ALA A 95 11.52 9.47 -2.68
C ALA A 95 10.50 10.46 -2.09
N TYR A 96 10.02 10.21 -0.86
CA TYR A 96 9.12 11.12 -0.15
C TYR A 96 9.76 12.51 0.05
N ILE A 97 11.00 12.55 0.57
CA ILE A 97 11.77 13.80 0.76
C ILE A 97 11.97 14.52 -0.57
N SER A 98 12.33 13.79 -1.62
CA SER A 98 12.49 14.35 -2.97
C SER A 98 11.18 14.94 -3.48
N GLY A 99 10.04 14.27 -3.25
CA GLY A 99 8.71 14.78 -3.57
C GLY A 99 8.39 16.08 -2.83
N LEU A 100 8.64 16.15 -1.52
CA LEU A 100 8.44 17.36 -0.72
C LEU A 100 9.34 18.52 -1.18
N LEU A 101 10.59 18.22 -1.51
CA LEU A 101 11.54 19.20 -2.03
C LEU A 101 11.09 19.75 -3.38
N LEU A 102 10.66 18.89 -4.31
CA LEU A 102 10.11 19.31 -5.60
C LEU A 102 8.85 20.15 -5.42
N PHE A 103 8.01 19.80 -4.45
CA PHE A 103 6.81 20.57 -4.13
C PHE A 103 7.16 21.98 -3.65
N TYR A 104 8.12 22.09 -2.73
CA TYR A 104 8.63 23.38 -2.24
C TYR A 104 9.22 24.24 -3.37
N LEU A 105 10.06 23.65 -4.23
CA LEU A 105 10.66 24.35 -5.37
C LEU A 105 9.62 24.73 -6.45
N GLY A 106 8.58 23.92 -6.60
CA GLY A 106 7.49 24.16 -7.53
C GLY A 106 6.66 25.40 -7.19
N GLU A 107 6.53 25.73 -5.91
CA GLU A 107 5.83 26.94 -5.48
C GLU A 107 6.56 28.20 -5.97
N GLY A 108 7.89 28.19 -6.00
CA GLY A 108 8.74 29.30 -6.46
C GLY A 108 8.95 29.41 -7.99
N SER A 109 8.50 28.44 -8.81
CA SER A 109 8.85 28.35 -10.24
C SER A 109 7.78 28.91 -11.21
N LEU A 110 8.10 29.16 -12.49
CA LEU A 110 7.15 29.67 -13.51
C LEU A 110 5.96 28.71 -13.77
N LYS A 111 4.75 29.28 -13.97
CA LYS A 111 3.44 28.59 -14.07
C LYS A 111 3.39 27.36 -15.00
N ARG A 112 4.18 27.31 -16.08
CA ARG A 112 4.17 26.20 -17.05
C ARG A 112 4.95 24.98 -16.55
N ILE A 113 6.08 25.20 -15.88
CA ILE A 113 6.91 24.16 -15.24
C ILE A 113 6.18 23.57 -14.03
N LYS A 114 5.35 24.38 -13.35
CA LYS A 114 4.57 23.95 -12.17
C LYS A 114 3.72 22.69 -12.41
N LYS A 115 3.10 22.51 -13.58
CA LYS A 115 2.19 21.37 -13.84
C LYS A 115 2.92 20.02 -13.92
N GLN A 116 3.98 19.93 -14.72
CA GLN A 116 4.76 18.69 -14.84
C GLN A 116 5.41 18.33 -13.51
N LEU A 117 5.93 19.35 -12.81
CA LEU A 117 6.54 19.18 -11.49
C LEU A 117 5.53 18.73 -10.44
N LEU A 118 4.28 19.21 -10.52
CA LEU A 118 3.18 18.77 -9.64
C LEU A 118 2.87 17.28 -9.83
N TYR A 119 2.77 16.78 -11.06
CA TYR A 119 2.54 15.36 -11.30
C TYR A 119 3.72 14.49 -10.83
N ALA A 120 4.95 14.92 -11.10
CA ALA A 120 6.15 14.23 -10.60
C ALA A 120 6.18 14.20 -9.06
N THR A 121 5.84 15.31 -8.42
CA THR A 121 5.70 15.43 -6.96
C THR A 121 4.69 14.43 -6.43
N VAL A 122 3.49 14.37 -7.01
CA VAL A 122 2.41 13.48 -6.57
C VAL A 122 2.84 12.02 -6.64
N ILE A 123 3.53 11.62 -7.71
CA ILE A 123 4.04 10.25 -7.85
C ILE A 123 5.10 9.93 -6.78
N LEU A 124 6.05 10.84 -6.54
CA LEU A 124 7.09 10.65 -5.52
C LEU A 124 6.55 10.62 -4.09
N VAL A 125 5.63 11.52 -3.76
CA VAL A 125 4.94 11.55 -2.47
C VAL A 125 4.10 10.28 -2.28
N GLY A 126 3.42 9.82 -3.33
CA GLY A 126 2.65 8.57 -3.31
C GLY A 126 3.52 7.34 -3.10
N LEU A 127 4.70 7.30 -3.72
CA LEU A 127 5.69 6.24 -3.52
C LEU A 127 6.17 6.18 -2.06
N GLY A 128 6.45 7.34 -1.46
CA GLY A 128 6.82 7.44 -0.05
C GLY A 128 5.70 6.98 0.90
N ARG A 129 4.47 7.41 0.64
CA ARG A 129 3.28 7.05 1.42
C ARG A 129 3.01 5.54 1.38
N GLY A 130 3.04 4.95 0.19
CA GLY A 130 2.92 3.49 0.02
C GLY A 130 4.02 2.72 0.77
N GLY A 131 5.26 3.24 0.72
CA GLY A 131 6.41 2.70 1.44
C GLY A 131 6.25 2.66 2.97
N ARG A 132 5.67 3.72 3.52
CA ARG A 132 5.40 3.82 4.96
C ARG A 132 4.32 2.82 5.39
N ASP A 133 3.21 2.78 4.67
CA ASP A 133 2.00 2.08 5.13
C ASP A 133 2.20 0.57 5.29
N ILE A 134 3.11 -0.02 4.51
CA ILE A 134 3.44 -1.43 4.56
C ILE A 134 4.85 -1.65 5.06
N GLN A 135 5.87 -1.21 4.31
CA GLN A 135 7.24 -1.67 4.54
C GLN A 135 7.81 -1.10 5.84
N LEU A 136 7.51 0.17 6.20
CA LEU A 136 7.92 0.71 7.49
C LEU A 136 7.19 0.03 8.66
N LYS A 137 5.92 -0.32 8.47
CA LYS A 137 5.09 -1.00 9.46
C LYS A 137 5.54 -2.45 9.71
N GLU A 138 5.90 -3.16 8.64
CA GLU A 138 6.49 -4.50 8.68
C GLU A 138 7.89 -4.46 9.31
N PHE A 139 8.71 -3.48 8.93
CA PHE A 139 10.02 -3.29 9.53
C PHE A 139 9.94 -3.01 11.04
N LEU A 140 8.97 -2.21 11.48
CA LEU A 140 8.69 -2.02 12.89
C LEU A 140 8.26 -3.32 13.58
N ALA A 141 7.39 -4.11 12.93
CA ALA A 141 6.98 -5.43 13.45
C ALA A 141 8.19 -6.33 13.70
N ASP A 142 9.14 -6.31 12.76
CA ASP A 142 10.36 -7.10 12.82
C ASP A 142 11.26 -6.66 13.99
N GLN A 143 11.41 -5.35 14.23
CA GLN A 143 12.20 -4.85 15.36
C GLN A 143 11.52 -5.07 16.72
N CYS A 144 10.19 -5.26 16.75
CA CYS A 144 9.43 -5.56 17.97
C CYS A 144 9.55 -7.02 18.41
N ARG A 145 10.09 -7.92 17.59
CA ARG A 145 10.35 -9.32 17.96
C ARG A 145 11.56 -9.39 18.89
N THR A 146 11.39 -9.93 20.09
CA THR A 146 12.49 -10.01 21.06
C THR A 146 13.50 -11.08 20.67
N LYS A 147 14.79 -10.81 20.90
CA LYS A 147 15.92 -11.74 20.68
C LYS A 147 15.94 -12.99 21.57
N ASN A 148 15.15 -13.00 22.64
CA ASN A 148 15.17 -14.08 23.61
C ASN A 148 14.31 -15.22 23.07
N GLY A 149 14.96 -16.32 22.67
CA GLY A 149 14.40 -17.47 21.95
C GLY A 149 13.25 -18.27 22.60
N SER A 150 12.42 -17.64 23.42
CA SER A 150 11.05 -18.08 23.61
C SER A 150 10.24 -17.66 22.39
N THR A 151 9.47 -18.58 21.82
CA THR A 151 8.40 -18.29 20.85
C THR A 151 7.48 -17.22 21.43
N GLU A 152 7.78 -15.94 21.21
CA GLU A 152 6.87 -14.86 21.56
C GLU A 152 5.61 -15.07 20.72
N GLU A 153 4.47 -15.15 21.39
CA GLU A 153 3.17 -15.23 20.72
C GLU A 153 3.06 -14.07 19.73
N GLU A 154 2.71 -14.35 18.48
CA GLU A 154 2.61 -13.33 17.42
C GLU A 154 1.68 -12.17 17.82
N GLU A 155 0.68 -12.46 18.65
CA GLU A 155 -0.25 -11.49 19.22
C GLU A 155 0.44 -10.42 20.09
N GLN A 156 1.50 -10.79 20.81
CA GLN A 156 2.24 -9.87 21.68
C GLN A 156 3.05 -8.88 20.85
N VAL A 157 3.74 -9.36 19.82
CA VAL A 157 4.51 -8.53 18.89
C VAL A 157 3.58 -7.56 18.15
N GLU A 158 2.44 -8.06 17.70
CA GLU A 158 1.42 -7.27 17.01
C GLU A 158 0.83 -6.18 17.93
N SER A 159 0.59 -6.50 19.20
CA SER A 159 0.10 -5.53 20.19
C SER A 159 1.13 -4.41 20.46
N ARG A 160 2.41 -4.76 20.64
CA ARG A 160 3.49 -3.77 20.79
C ARG A 160 3.60 -2.89 19.56
N ARG A 161 3.62 -3.49 18.36
CA ARG A 161 3.68 -2.78 17.08
C ARG A 161 2.53 -1.78 16.96
N LYS A 162 1.29 -2.16 17.30
CA LYS A 162 0.13 -1.26 17.26
C LYS A 162 0.32 -0.07 18.19
N ILE A 163 0.81 -0.27 19.41
CA ILE A 163 1.01 0.82 20.38
C ILE A 163 2.11 1.78 19.90
N TRP A 164 3.25 1.27 19.47
CA TRP A 164 4.34 2.09 18.94
C TRP A 164 3.92 2.87 17.69
N TRP A 165 3.24 2.21 16.75
CA TRP A 165 2.72 2.87 15.56
C TRP A 165 1.71 3.97 15.90
N ARG A 166 0.68 3.65 16.70
CA ARG A 166 -0.38 4.60 17.05
C ARG A 166 0.15 5.80 17.83
N SER A 167 1.07 5.58 18.77
CA SER A 167 1.66 6.68 19.55
C SER A 167 2.44 7.66 18.68
N ALA A 168 3.30 7.17 17.77
CA ALA A 168 4.00 8.03 16.80
C ALA A 168 3.02 8.79 15.90
N TYR A 169 2.03 8.08 15.38
CA TYR A 169 1.05 8.64 14.46
C TYR A 169 0.21 9.75 15.10
N ILE A 170 -0.30 9.53 16.31
CA ILE A 170 -1.06 10.55 17.05
C ILE A 170 -0.18 11.77 17.34
N LEU A 171 1.07 11.56 17.75
CA LEU A 171 1.99 12.66 18.00
C LEU A 171 2.23 13.50 16.75
N GLY A 172 2.38 12.86 15.58
CA GLY A 172 2.51 13.57 14.30
C GLY A 172 1.29 14.42 13.95
N ILE A 173 0.08 13.88 14.13
CA ILE A 173 -1.17 14.64 13.92
C ILE A 173 -1.24 15.85 14.84
N VAL A 174 -0.98 15.65 16.14
CA VAL A 174 -0.96 16.74 17.13
C VAL A 174 0.06 17.81 16.69
N ALA A 175 1.28 17.40 16.32
CA ALA A 175 2.29 18.31 15.81
C ALA A 175 1.82 19.10 14.57
N SER A 176 1.07 18.49 13.64
CA SER A 176 0.56 19.19 12.44
C SER A 176 -0.38 20.33 12.77
N VAL A 177 -1.21 20.16 13.81
CA VAL A 177 -2.23 21.15 14.19
C VAL A 177 -1.60 22.30 14.97
N TYR A 178 -0.68 21.99 15.89
CA TYR A 178 -0.11 23.01 16.79
C TYR A 178 1.12 23.73 16.23
N LEU A 179 2.06 23.02 15.58
CA LEU A 179 3.35 23.60 15.21
C LEU A 179 3.31 24.44 13.93
N LEU A 180 2.28 24.25 13.09
CA LEU A 180 2.21 24.87 11.76
C LEU A 180 0.94 25.70 11.55
N LYS A 181 0.20 26.01 12.63
CA LYS A 181 -1.11 26.68 12.59
C LYS A 181 -1.10 27.98 11.77
N GLU A 182 -0.11 28.83 12.00
CA GLU A 182 0.00 30.17 11.39
C GLU A 182 0.99 30.22 10.22
N ALA A 183 1.68 29.12 9.94
CA ALA A 183 2.71 29.08 8.90
C ALA A 183 2.10 29.19 7.50
N LEU A 184 2.66 30.08 6.68
CA LEU A 184 2.35 30.16 5.25
C LEU A 184 2.71 28.85 4.55
N TRP A 185 2.07 28.58 3.40
CA TRP A 185 2.26 27.32 2.67
C TRP A 185 3.74 27.00 2.36
N MET A 186 4.48 28.01 1.88
CA MET A 186 5.90 27.85 1.56
C MET A 186 6.75 27.53 2.80
N GLU A 187 6.51 28.22 3.91
CA GLU A 187 7.22 27.99 5.17
C GLU A 187 6.93 26.60 5.72
N ARG A 188 5.65 26.21 5.66
CA ARG A 188 5.18 24.88 6.07
C ARG A 188 5.88 23.78 5.28
N CYS A 189 5.93 23.90 3.95
CA CYS A 189 6.62 22.94 3.08
C CYS A 189 8.12 22.87 3.39
N LYS A 190 8.77 24.02 3.61
CA LYS A 190 10.20 24.10 3.97
C LYS A 190 10.48 23.40 5.30
N ILE A 191 9.71 23.72 6.34
CA ILE A 191 9.88 23.15 7.69
C ILE A 191 9.73 21.63 7.65
N LEU A 192 8.71 21.11 6.96
CA LEU A 192 8.45 19.68 6.89
C LEU A 192 9.49 18.93 6.04
N THR A 193 10.01 19.55 4.98
CA THR A 193 11.10 18.96 4.18
C THR A 193 12.36 18.81 5.03
N ILE A 194 12.72 19.85 5.81
CA ILE A 194 13.87 19.81 6.73
C ILE A 194 13.64 18.79 7.84
N ALA A 195 12.46 18.81 8.49
CA ALA A 195 12.12 17.89 9.57
C ALA A 195 12.17 16.43 9.10
N MET A 196 11.64 16.13 7.91
CA MET A 196 11.72 14.80 7.32
C MET A 196 13.15 14.40 7.01
N GLY A 197 13.98 15.31 6.48
CA GLY A 197 15.40 15.07 6.24
C GLY A 197 16.16 14.73 7.52
N ILE A 198 15.90 15.45 8.61
CA ILE A 198 16.49 15.17 9.93
C ILE A 198 16.01 13.82 10.46
N ALA A 199 14.71 13.53 10.41
CA ALA A 199 14.16 12.26 10.85
C ALA A 199 14.73 11.08 10.08
N PHE A 200 14.93 11.24 8.77
CA PHE A 200 15.56 10.26 7.92
C PHE A 200 17.04 10.05 8.25
N ALA A 201 17.80 11.13 8.50
CA ALA A 201 19.18 11.02 8.95
C ALA A 201 19.29 10.28 10.30
N VAL A 202 18.42 10.61 11.27
CA VAL A 202 18.34 9.92 12.56
C VAL A 202 17.98 8.44 12.37
N PHE A 203 17.04 8.14 11.47
CA PHE A 203 16.70 6.76 11.10
C PHE A 203 17.92 6.00 10.52
N LEU A 204 18.72 6.64 9.66
CA LEU A 204 19.93 6.02 9.10
C LEU A 204 21.02 5.80 10.15
N VAL A 205 21.20 6.71 11.11
CA VAL A 205 22.13 6.52 12.24
C VAL A 205 21.75 5.28 13.06
N GLY A 206 20.45 4.97 13.13
CA GLY A 206 19.92 3.75 13.74
C GLY A 206 20.36 2.44 13.07
N PHE A 207 21.01 2.48 11.91
CA PHE A 207 21.38 1.31 11.11
C PHE A 207 22.13 0.22 11.87
N ALA A 208 23.04 0.60 12.77
CA ALA A 208 23.81 -0.34 13.57
C ALA A 208 22.96 -1.11 14.59
N PHE A 209 21.79 -0.57 14.96
CA PHE A 209 20.87 -1.18 15.93
C PHE A 209 19.79 -2.03 15.28
N TYR A 210 19.62 -1.96 13.95
CA TYR A 210 18.56 -2.67 13.25
C TYR A 210 18.90 -4.14 13.00
N GLU A 211 17.95 -5.01 13.35
CA GLU A 211 17.99 -6.41 12.99
C GLU A 211 17.45 -6.58 11.56
N ARG A 212 18.35 -6.88 10.62
CA ARG A 212 18.02 -6.98 9.20
C ARG A 212 17.66 -8.42 8.85
N LYS A 213 16.41 -8.62 8.43
CA LYS A 213 16.01 -9.86 7.77
C LYS A 213 16.53 -9.88 6.33
N LYS A 214 16.95 -11.07 5.88
CA LYS A 214 17.27 -11.31 4.47
C LYS A 214 15.97 -11.32 3.66
N PRO A 215 16.00 -10.86 2.39
CA PRO A 215 14.82 -10.92 1.52
C PRO A 215 14.28 -12.35 1.44
N VAL A 216 12.98 -12.50 1.67
CA VAL A 216 12.28 -13.78 1.57
C VAL A 216 11.97 -14.01 0.09
N LYS A 217 12.72 -14.90 -0.56
CA LYS A 217 12.64 -15.16 -2.02
C LYS A 217 11.27 -15.66 -2.55
N ARG A 218 10.19 -15.73 -1.77
CA ARG A 218 8.95 -16.47 -2.13
C ARG A 218 7.66 -15.89 -1.56
N THR A 219 7.07 -14.89 -2.22
CA THR A 219 5.72 -14.41 -1.82
C THR A 219 4.85 -14.05 -3.02
N LEU A 220 5.31 -13.17 -3.91
CA LEU A 220 4.44 -12.72 -5.00
C LEU A 220 4.38 -13.66 -6.20
N ASN A 221 5.45 -14.42 -6.49
CA ASN A 221 5.35 -15.47 -7.50
C ASN A 221 4.34 -16.54 -7.09
N ASP A 222 4.20 -16.84 -5.80
CA ASP A 222 3.25 -17.83 -5.31
C ASP A 222 1.81 -17.27 -5.33
N MET A 223 1.59 -16.01 -4.93
CA MET A 223 0.28 -15.38 -5.05
C MET A 223 -0.14 -15.18 -6.52
N LEU A 224 0.76 -14.71 -7.39
CA LEU A 224 0.51 -14.58 -8.83
C LEU A 224 0.33 -15.94 -9.47
N ARG A 225 1.04 -16.99 -9.03
CA ARG A 225 0.81 -18.37 -9.46
C ARG A 225 -0.56 -18.85 -9.01
N VAL A 226 -1.00 -18.58 -7.79
CA VAL A 226 -2.35 -18.94 -7.33
C VAL A 226 -3.42 -18.17 -8.11
N LEU A 227 -3.22 -16.88 -8.36
CA LEU A 227 -4.14 -16.07 -9.15
C LEU A 227 -4.18 -16.55 -10.61
N TYR A 228 -3.03 -16.75 -11.23
CA TYR A 228 -2.87 -17.29 -12.58
C TYR A 228 -3.50 -18.67 -12.70
N THR A 229 -3.17 -19.60 -11.78
CA THR A 229 -3.77 -20.95 -11.79
C THR A 229 -5.27 -20.91 -11.56
N THR A 230 -5.79 -19.96 -10.77
CA THR A 230 -7.24 -19.79 -10.56
C THR A 230 -7.94 -19.19 -11.79
N VAL A 231 -7.37 -18.16 -12.42
CA VAL A 231 -7.90 -17.54 -13.64
C VAL A 231 -7.85 -18.52 -14.82
N THR A 232 -6.72 -19.22 -15.00
CA THR A 232 -6.55 -20.26 -16.02
C THR A 232 -7.51 -21.44 -15.78
N LYS A 233 -7.69 -21.89 -14.53
CA LYS A 233 -8.71 -22.90 -14.21
C LYS A 233 -10.11 -22.44 -14.55
N ARG A 234 -10.47 -21.18 -14.23
CA ARG A 234 -11.80 -20.61 -14.53
C ARG A 234 -12.06 -20.55 -16.04
N HIS A 235 -11.04 -20.23 -16.83
CA HIS A 235 -11.12 -20.24 -18.28
C HIS A 235 -11.31 -21.66 -18.85
N HIS A 236 -10.60 -22.67 -18.32
CA HIS A 236 -10.79 -24.06 -18.72
C HIS A 236 -12.16 -24.62 -18.31
N THR A 237 -12.65 -24.34 -17.10
CA THR A 237 -13.98 -24.81 -16.65
C THR A 237 -15.12 -24.27 -17.51
N GLN A 238 -14.99 -23.03 -18.01
CA GLN A 238 -15.98 -22.42 -18.91
C GLN A 238 -16.01 -23.13 -20.27
N HIS A 239 -14.87 -23.58 -20.79
CA HIS A 239 -14.79 -24.34 -22.04
C HIS A 239 -15.42 -25.74 -21.91
N TYR A 240 -15.15 -26.45 -20.81
CA TYR A 240 -15.78 -27.76 -20.53
C TYR A 240 -17.30 -27.68 -20.33
N HIS A 241 -17.79 -26.59 -19.73
CA HIS A 241 -19.22 -26.41 -19.54
C HIS A 241 -19.94 -26.15 -20.87
N TYR A 242 -19.33 -25.39 -21.77
CA TYR A 242 -19.88 -25.11 -23.11
C TYR A 242 -19.95 -26.36 -23.99
N ASP A 243 -18.88 -27.18 -24.02
CA ASP A 243 -18.86 -28.43 -24.79
C ASP A 243 -19.87 -29.46 -24.27
N ARG A 244 -20.06 -29.53 -22.95
CA ARG A 244 -21.06 -30.41 -22.35
C ARG A 244 -22.49 -29.97 -22.67
N ILE A 245 -22.76 -28.67 -22.72
CA ILE A 245 -24.09 -28.15 -23.14
C ILE A 245 -24.31 -28.37 -24.64
N MET A 246 -23.28 -28.21 -25.47
CA MET A 246 -23.41 -28.41 -26.92
C MET A 246 -23.65 -29.89 -27.27
N THR A 247 -22.97 -30.82 -26.59
CA THR A 247 -23.18 -32.27 -26.75
C THR A 247 -24.55 -32.73 -26.24
N LEU A 248 -25.04 -32.18 -25.13
CA LEU A 248 -26.40 -32.46 -24.63
C LEU A 248 -27.46 -31.93 -25.58
N ARG A 249 -27.30 -30.70 -26.11
CA ARG A 249 -28.22 -30.13 -27.10
C ARG A 249 -28.21 -30.94 -28.41
N TYR A 250 -27.05 -31.36 -28.90
CA TYR A 250 -26.94 -32.22 -30.08
C TYR A 250 -27.63 -33.58 -29.89
N LYS A 251 -27.43 -34.23 -28.74
CA LYS A 251 -28.07 -35.51 -28.40
C LYS A 251 -29.59 -35.38 -28.22
N GLN A 252 -30.06 -34.25 -27.69
CA GLN A 252 -31.50 -33.99 -27.57
C GLN A 252 -32.14 -33.73 -28.94
N SER A 253 -31.48 -32.98 -29.82
CA SER A 253 -31.91 -32.78 -31.21
C SER A 253 -31.93 -34.08 -32.03
N SER A 254 -30.94 -34.96 -31.86
CA SER A 254 -30.91 -36.27 -32.54
C SER A 254 -32.00 -37.21 -32.03
N LEU A 255 -32.32 -37.17 -30.74
CA LEU A 255 -33.43 -37.92 -30.16
C LEU A 255 -34.79 -37.37 -30.65
N PHE A 256 -34.94 -36.06 -30.77
CA PHE A 256 -36.13 -35.44 -31.36
C PHE A 256 -36.31 -35.85 -32.84
N LEU A 257 -35.25 -35.85 -33.65
CA LEU A 257 -35.31 -36.31 -35.04
C LEU A 257 -35.65 -37.81 -35.15
N ALA A 258 -35.07 -38.65 -34.29
CA ALA A 258 -35.40 -40.08 -34.22
C ALA A 258 -36.86 -40.31 -33.79
N PHE A 259 -37.38 -39.52 -32.87
CA PHE A 259 -38.77 -39.61 -32.41
C PHE A 259 -39.78 -39.17 -33.50
N VAL A 260 -39.45 -38.11 -34.26
CA VAL A 260 -40.24 -37.69 -35.43
C VAL A 260 -40.26 -38.77 -36.52
N TYR A 261 -39.13 -39.46 -36.75
CA TYR A 261 -39.04 -40.56 -37.71
C TYR A 261 -39.87 -41.79 -37.29
N ILE A 262 -39.95 -42.08 -35.98
CA ILE A 262 -40.73 -43.20 -35.44
C ILE A 262 -42.24 -42.93 -35.47
N ILE A 263 -42.67 -41.67 -35.28
CA ILE A 263 -44.10 -41.31 -35.27
C ILE A 263 -44.69 -41.21 -36.69
N HIS A 264 -43.88 -40.98 -37.73
CA HIS A 264 -44.37 -40.84 -39.11
C HIS A 264 -43.67 -41.79 -40.10
N PRO A 265 -43.91 -43.12 -40.04
CA PRO A 265 -43.20 -44.12 -40.86
C PRO A 265 -43.69 -44.20 -42.32
N SER A 266 -44.55 -43.29 -42.77
CA SER A 266 -45.22 -43.37 -44.08
C SER A 266 -45.24 -42.01 -44.78
N ARG A 267 -44.19 -41.77 -45.59
CA ARG A 267 -44.20 -41.06 -46.89
C ARG A 267 -42.75 -40.91 -47.38
N GLY A 268 -42.15 -42.03 -47.75
CA GLY A 268 -41.20 -42.01 -48.87
C GLY A 268 -41.96 -41.59 -50.13
N TYR A 269 -41.28 -40.90 -51.05
CA TYR A 269 -41.80 -40.46 -52.36
C TYR A 269 -42.70 -39.20 -52.35
N PHE A 270 -42.14 -38.02 -52.04
CA PHE A 270 -42.76 -36.75 -52.47
C PHE A 270 -41.78 -35.63 -52.89
N TRP A 271 -40.45 -35.83 -52.90
CA TRP A 271 -39.51 -34.75 -53.26
C TRP A 271 -38.52 -35.08 -54.39
N ASP A 272 -38.78 -36.11 -55.21
CA ASP A 272 -38.00 -36.40 -56.44
C ASP A 272 -38.48 -35.59 -57.67
N LYS A 273 -39.11 -34.43 -57.45
CA LYS A 273 -39.67 -33.62 -58.55
C LYS A 273 -39.60 -32.10 -58.36
N ILE A 274 -38.59 -31.60 -57.65
CA ILE A 274 -38.09 -30.23 -57.84
C ILE A 274 -36.55 -30.26 -57.76
N ILE A 275 -35.96 -30.44 -58.95
CA ILE A 275 -34.55 -30.29 -59.36
C ILE A 275 -33.61 -31.44 -58.98
#